data_AF-A0A7L4JGD2-F1
#
_entry.id   AF-A0A7L4JGD2-F1
#
_cell.length_a   1.000
_cell.length_b   1.000
_cell.length_c   1.000
_cell.angle_alpha   90.00
_cell.angle_beta   90.00
_cell.angle_gamma   90.00
#
_symmetry.space_group_name_H-M   'P 1'
#
loop_
_entity.id
_entity.type
_entity.pdbx_description
1 polymer ?
#
loop_
_entity_poly.entity_id
_entity_poly.type
_entity_poly.pdbx_seq_one_letter_code
_entity_poly.pdbx_strand_id
1 'polypeptide(L)'
;LLEVGVTQRFVDDVIAAVLRSSYGQSVLVPAFAGAMSLAGAQGSTWAVEGGNKLVCSGLLKLTKANVISARVTGISLHSSEGRALYQLHYESTEGQGSAFYDLVVVTTPLHPSRSNFTFENFDPPIADLPGAFQPSVTSVVHGYLNSSYFGFPDPKLFPFTSILTTDTPDLFFHAMDNICPVNISAAFRRKQPQEAAVWRVLSQQPLDKPQLKTLFRSYYSVQVTEWPTYPRYDS
;
A
#
# COMPACT_ATOMS: atom_id res chain seq x y z
N LEU A 1 20.09 0.65 -15.47
CA LEU A 1 20.56 1.72 -14.54
C LEU A 1 22.07 1.87 -14.57
N LEU A 2 22.84 0.78 -14.42
CA LEU A 2 24.31 0.83 -14.53
C LEU A 2 24.78 1.38 -15.89
N GLU A 3 24.16 0.94 -16.98
CA GLU A 3 24.48 1.39 -18.36
C GLU A 3 24.25 2.89 -18.59
N VAL A 4 23.41 3.53 -17.78
CA VAL A 4 23.14 4.98 -17.85
C VAL A 4 23.92 5.77 -16.79
N GLY A 5 24.93 5.15 -16.16
CA GLY A 5 25.86 5.81 -15.25
C GLY A 5 25.44 5.85 -13.77
N VAL A 6 24.35 5.18 -13.39
CA VAL A 6 23.97 5.05 -11.97
C VAL A 6 24.89 4.03 -11.31
N THR A 7 25.48 4.37 -10.16
CA THR A 7 26.40 3.46 -9.46
C THR A 7 25.62 2.35 -8.74
N GLN A 8 26.22 1.16 -8.64
CA GLN A 8 25.63 0.05 -7.88
C GLN A 8 25.34 0.46 -6.43
N ARG A 9 26.24 1.22 -5.81
CA ARG A 9 26.03 1.77 -4.46
C ARG A 9 24.77 2.63 -4.35
N PHE A 10 24.47 3.45 -5.34
CA PHE A 10 23.24 4.24 -5.33
C PHE A 10 22.00 3.34 -5.46
N VAL A 11 22.09 2.28 -6.25
CA VAL A 11 21.03 1.26 -6.38
C VAL A 11 20.77 0.60 -5.03
N ASP A 12 21.83 0.14 -4.35
CA ASP A 12 21.73 -0.63 -3.11
C ASP A 12 21.35 0.24 -1.91
N ASP A 13 21.91 1.44 -1.79
CA ASP A 13 21.71 2.31 -0.61
C ASP A 13 20.44 3.16 -0.72
N VAL A 14 20.06 3.60 -1.92
CA VAL A 14 18.97 4.58 -2.13
C VAL A 14 17.76 3.95 -2.80
N ILE A 15 17.94 3.31 -3.95
CA ILE A 15 16.81 2.76 -4.72
C ILE A 15 16.16 1.60 -3.94
N ALA A 16 16.96 0.70 -3.37
CA ALA A 16 16.44 -0.38 -2.54
C ALA A 16 15.66 0.15 -1.33
N ALA A 17 16.16 1.19 -0.67
CA ALA A 17 15.49 1.80 0.47
C ALA A 17 14.10 2.38 0.11
N VAL A 18 14.01 3.08 -1.03
CA VAL A 18 12.73 3.60 -1.54
C VAL A 18 11.77 2.46 -1.89
N LEU A 19 12.24 1.46 -2.62
CA LEU A 19 11.43 0.30 -3.01
C LEU A 19 10.90 -0.49 -1.81
N ARG A 20 11.74 -0.70 -0.81
CA ARG A 20 11.34 -1.36 0.43
C ARG A 20 10.30 -0.53 1.19
N SER A 21 10.46 0.79 1.23
CA SER A 21 9.48 1.67 1.88
C SER A 21 8.12 1.71 1.17
N SER A 22 8.08 1.53 -0.16
CA SER A 22 6.85 1.62 -0.94
C SER A 22 6.18 0.26 -1.16
N TYR A 23 6.96 -0.74 -1.54
CA TYR A 23 6.48 -2.05 -1.97
C TYR A 23 6.89 -3.20 -1.04
N GLY A 24 7.83 -2.97 -0.12
CA GLY A 24 8.42 -4.05 0.68
C GLY A 24 9.25 -5.02 -0.17
N GLN A 25 9.81 -4.57 -1.30
CA GLN A 25 10.54 -5.41 -2.26
C GLN A 25 11.95 -4.89 -2.52
N SER A 26 12.80 -5.79 -3.02
CA SER A 26 14.15 -5.48 -3.48
C SER A 26 14.14 -4.76 -4.84
N VAL A 27 15.32 -4.50 -5.40
CA VAL A 27 15.51 -3.86 -6.70
C VAL A 27 15.13 -4.73 -7.90
N LEU A 28 14.64 -5.97 -7.67
CA LEU A 28 14.24 -6.92 -8.70
C LEU A 28 12.85 -6.66 -9.30
N VAL A 29 12.21 -5.54 -8.94
CA VAL A 29 10.93 -5.13 -9.53
C VAL A 29 11.10 -4.70 -11.00
N PRO A 30 10.03 -4.79 -11.83
CA PRO A 30 10.06 -4.25 -13.18
C PRO A 30 10.50 -2.78 -13.21
N ALA A 31 11.35 -2.42 -14.17
CA ALA A 31 12.02 -1.12 -14.22
C ALA A 31 11.04 0.07 -14.15
N PHE A 32 9.87 -0.04 -14.79
CA PHE A 32 8.84 1.00 -14.74
C PHE A 32 8.24 1.16 -13.33
N ALA A 33 7.91 0.05 -12.65
CA ALA A 33 7.44 0.09 -11.27
C ALA A 33 8.51 0.68 -10.33
N GLY A 34 9.77 0.33 -10.56
CA GLY A 34 10.90 0.92 -9.85
C GLY A 34 11.11 2.41 -10.10
N ALA A 35 10.88 2.88 -11.33
CA ALA A 35 10.92 4.32 -11.62
C ALA A 35 9.78 5.09 -10.94
N MET A 36 8.58 4.52 -10.92
CA MET A 36 7.41 5.15 -10.30
C MET A 36 7.55 5.27 -8.77
N SER A 37 8.21 4.32 -8.09
CA SER A 37 8.46 4.45 -6.64
C SER A 37 9.36 5.64 -6.33
N LEU A 38 10.36 5.93 -7.18
CA LEU A 38 11.26 7.06 -7.02
C LEU A 38 10.55 8.41 -7.19
N ALA A 39 9.52 8.48 -8.03
CA ALA A 39 8.69 9.68 -8.15
C ALA A 39 7.98 10.01 -6.81
N GLY A 40 7.55 8.96 -6.08
CA GLY A 40 6.93 9.10 -4.76
C GLY A 40 7.89 9.43 -3.62
N ALA A 41 9.21 9.32 -3.83
CA ALA A 41 10.21 9.66 -2.82
C ALA A 41 10.40 11.17 -2.62
N GLN A 42 9.76 12.00 -3.45
CA GLN A 42 9.83 13.46 -3.34
C GLN A 42 9.04 13.95 -2.11
N GLY A 43 9.62 14.85 -1.33
CA GLY A 43 9.10 15.30 -0.03
C GLY A 43 7.83 16.17 -0.06
N SER A 44 7.15 16.32 -1.21
CA SER A 44 5.98 17.16 -1.39
C SER A 44 4.65 16.40 -1.27
N THR A 45 4.61 15.32 -0.47
CA THR A 45 3.38 14.57 -0.22
C THR A 45 2.44 15.36 0.68
N TRP A 46 1.14 15.23 0.45
CA TRP A 46 0.08 15.83 1.27
C TRP A 46 -0.94 14.76 1.68
N ALA A 47 -1.73 15.06 2.69
CA ALA A 47 -2.83 14.22 3.16
C ALA A 47 -4.07 15.08 3.39
N VAL A 48 -5.25 14.45 3.35
CA VAL A 48 -6.52 15.13 3.63
C VAL A 48 -6.79 15.13 5.13
N GLU A 49 -7.18 16.29 5.67
CA GLU A 49 -7.65 16.39 7.06
C GLU A 49 -8.91 15.54 7.24
N GLY A 50 -8.90 14.62 8.22
CA GLY A 50 -9.94 13.59 8.37
C GLY A 50 -9.67 12.28 7.60
N GLY A 51 -8.57 12.22 6.85
CA GLY A 51 -8.01 11.03 6.22
C GLY A 51 -8.28 10.93 4.72
N ASN A 52 -7.36 10.29 3.99
CA ASN A 52 -7.39 10.18 2.52
C ASN A 52 -8.64 9.45 1.98
N LYS A 53 -9.36 8.68 2.81
CA LYS A 53 -10.68 8.12 2.46
C LYS A 53 -11.70 9.18 2.02
N LEU A 54 -11.50 10.43 2.46
CA LEU A 54 -12.36 11.55 2.07
C LEU A 54 -12.23 11.92 0.59
N VAL A 55 -11.11 11.61 -0.07
CA VAL A 55 -10.95 11.80 -1.51
C VAL A 55 -11.98 10.95 -2.26
N CYS A 56 -12.01 9.64 -2.00
CA CYS A 56 -12.94 8.72 -2.67
C CYS A 56 -14.41 9.03 -2.34
N SER A 57 -14.72 9.29 -1.07
CA SER A 57 -16.11 9.62 -0.69
C SER A 57 -16.56 10.99 -1.22
N GLY A 58 -15.66 11.97 -1.34
CA GLY A 58 -15.92 13.24 -2.00
C GLY A 58 -16.21 13.07 -3.49
N LEU A 59 -15.39 12.29 -4.20
CA LEU A 59 -15.61 11.96 -5.62
C LEU A 59 -16.96 11.30 -5.84
N LEU A 60 -17.33 10.30 -5.04
CA LEU A 60 -18.63 9.62 -5.15
C LEU A 60 -19.81 10.60 -4.96
N LYS A 61 -19.70 11.54 -4.04
CA LYS A 61 -20.73 12.58 -3.83
C LYS A 61 -20.83 13.53 -5.03
N LEU A 62 -19.71 13.90 -5.64
CA LEU A 62 -19.67 14.84 -6.76
C LEU A 62 -20.14 14.23 -8.08
N THR A 63 -19.79 12.97 -8.34
CA THR A 63 -20.16 12.30 -9.60
C THR A 63 -21.64 11.93 -9.67
N LYS A 64 -22.34 11.91 -8.53
CA LYS A 64 -23.72 11.39 -8.41
C LYS A 64 -23.84 9.98 -9.01
N ALA A 65 -22.76 9.19 -8.95
CA ALA A 65 -22.76 7.83 -9.45
C ALA A 65 -23.79 6.98 -8.69
N ASN A 66 -24.48 6.10 -9.41
CA ASN A 66 -25.36 5.12 -8.77
C ASN A 66 -24.50 4.01 -8.15
N VAL A 67 -24.39 4.02 -6.82
CA VAL A 67 -23.59 3.03 -6.07
C VAL A 67 -24.51 1.91 -5.62
N ILE A 68 -24.35 0.73 -6.23
CA ILE A 68 -25.10 -0.48 -5.88
C ILE A 68 -24.23 -1.32 -4.96
N SER A 69 -24.71 -1.54 -3.73
CA SER A 69 -24.03 -2.42 -2.76
C SER A 69 -24.38 -3.89 -3.03
N ALA A 70 -23.70 -4.47 -4.02
CA ALA A 70 -23.84 -5.87 -4.39
C ALA A 70 -22.49 -6.49 -4.72
N ARG A 71 -22.37 -7.81 -4.55
CA ARG A 71 -21.19 -8.58 -4.93
C ARG A 71 -21.39 -9.13 -6.33
N VAL A 72 -20.52 -8.77 -7.26
CA VAL A 72 -20.50 -9.38 -8.60
C VAL A 72 -20.10 -10.85 -8.49
N THR A 73 -20.86 -11.72 -9.17
CA THR A 73 -20.65 -13.17 -9.20
C THR A 73 -20.28 -13.66 -10.59
N GLY A 74 -20.60 -12.91 -11.65
CA GLY A 74 -20.20 -13.25 -13.01
C GLY A 74 -20.44 -12.12 -14.00
N ILE A 75 -19.75 -12.19 -15.13
CA ILE A 75 -19.94 -11.31 -16.29
C ILE A 75 -20.04 -12.20 -17.52
N SER A 76 -21.14 -12.11 -18.26
CA SER A 76 -21.31 -12.83 -19.52
C SER A 76 -21.37 -11.88 -20.71
N LEU A 77 -20.74 -12.28 -21.81
CA LEU A 77 -20.82 -11.57 -23.08
C LEU A 77 -22.00 -12.10 -23.90
N HIS A 78 -22.84 -11.18 -24.37
CA HIS A 78 -23.96 -11.44 -25.27
C HIS A 78 -23.78 -10.66 -26.56
N SER A 79 -24.35 -11.16 -27.65
CA SER A 79 -24.47 -10.44 -28.91
C SER A 79 -25.94 -10.29 -29.25
N SER A 80 -26.39 -9.04 -29.42
CA SER A 80 -27.74 -8.71 -29.89
C SER A 80 -27.60 -7.80 -31.09
N GLU A 81 -28.19 -8.18 -32.23
CA GLU A 81 -28.18 -7.37 -33.47
C GLU A 81 -26.76 -6.94 -33.93
N GLY A 82 -25.75 -7.79 -33.69
CA GLY A 82 -24.36 -7.51 -34.04
C GLY A 82 -23.63 -6.55 -33.09
N ARG A 83 -24.24 -6.20 -31.95
CA ARG A 83 -23.61 -5.41 -30.88
C ARG A 83 -23.35 -6.26 -29.65
N ALA A 84 -22.17 -6.09 -29.08
CA ALA A 84 -21.81 -6.69 -27.80
C ALA A 84 -22.61 -6.04 -26.67
N LEU A 85 -23.19 -6.86 -25.79
CA LEU A 85 -23.83 -6.47 -24.55
C LEU A 85 -23.28 -7.32 -23.42
N TYR A 86 -23.00 -6.71 -22.27
CA TYR A 86 -22.46 -7.39 -21.11
C TYR A 86 -23.56 -7.58 -20.08
N GLN A 87 -23.83 -8.82 -19.67
CA GLN A 87 -24.72 -9.09 -18.56
C GLN A 87 -23.88 -9.29 -17.29
N LEU A 88 -24.13 -8.44 -16.31
CA LEU A 88 -23.52 -8.50 -15.00
C LEU A 88 -24.44 -9.30 -14.07
N HIS A 89 -23.91 -10.34 -13.45
CA HIS A 89 -24.58 -11.11 -12.41
C HIS A 89 -24.05 -10.69 -11.04
N TYR A 90 -24.95 -10.49 -10.08
CA TYR A 90 -24.58 -10.05 -8.74
C TYR A 90 -25.51 -10.60 -7.67
N GLU A 91 -25.02 -10.59 -6.43
CA GLU A 91 -25.74 -10.96 -5.23
C GLU A 91 -25.83 -9.76 -4.29
N SER A 92 -27.03 -9.48 -3.79
CA SER A 92 -27.32 -8.39 -2.84
C SER A 92 -28.12 -8.92 -1.66
N THR A 93 -28.48 -8.05 -0.72
CA THR A 93 -29.39 -8.40 0.39
C THR A 93 -30.78 -8.83 -0.07
N GLU A 94 -31.18 -8.45 -1.29
CA GLU A 94 -32.46 -8.83 -1.91
C GLU A 94 -32.37 -10.17 -2.68
N GLY A 95 -31.18 -10.77 -2.74
CA GLY A 95 -30.91 -12.01 -3.46
C GLY A 95 -30.09 -11.80 -4.73
N GLN A 96 -30.18 -12.77 -5.64
CA GLN A 96 -29.48 -12.76 -6.92
C GLN A 96 -30.17 -11.84 -7.93
N GLY A 97 -29.38 -11.10 -8.69
CA GLY A 97 -29.85 -10.20 -9.74
C GLY A 97 -28.93 -10.20 -10.96
N SER A 98 -29.41 -9.61 -12.05
CA SER A 98 -28.57 -9.34 -13.21
C SER A 98 -29.01 -8.07 -13.95
N ALA A 99 -28.08 -7.44 -14.65
CA ALA A 99 -28.33 -6.24 -15.45
C ALA A 99 -27.45 -6.21 -16.70
N PHE A 100 -27.96 -5.60 -17.79
CA PHE A 100 -27.21 -5.43 -19.04
C PHE A 100 -26.54 -4.06 -19.11
N TYR A 101 -25.33 -4.03 -19.65
CA TYR A 101 -24.54 -2.81 -19.87
C TYR A 101 -23.84 -2.86 -21.23
N ASP A 102 -23.65 -1.70 -21.85
CA ASP A 102 -22.86 -1.57 -23.09
C ASP A 102 -21.34 -1.69 -22.83
N LEU A 103 -20.91 -1.39 -21.60
CA LEU A 103 -19.50 -1.45 -21.18
C LEU A 103 -19.41 -1.86 -19.72
N VAL A 104 -18.46 -2.74 -19.40
CA VAL A 104 -18.10 -3.12 -18.03
C VAL A 104 -16.61 -2.87 -17.81
N VAL A 105 -16.27 -2.10 -16.77
CA VAL A 105 -14.89 -1.87 -16.34
C VAL A 105 -14.64 -2.64 -15.06
N VAL A 106 -13.75 -3.63 -15.11
CA VAL A 106 -13.40 -4.46 -13.95
C VAL A 106 -12.20 -3.83 -13.25
N THR A 107 -12.41 -3.41 -12.00
CA THR A 107 -11.38 -2.77 -11.16
C THR A 107 -10.94 -3.64 -9.99
N THR A 108 -11.49 -4.85 -9.86
CA THR A 108 -11.05 -5.85 -8.89
C THR A 108 -9.84 -6.61 -9.43
N PRO A 109 -8.89 -7.04 -8.58
CA PRO A 109 -7.78 -7.87 -9.03
C PRO A 109 -8.29 -9.20 -9.63
N LEU A 110 -7.85 -9.52 -10.85
CA LEU A 110 -8.07 -10.82 -11.48
C LEU A 110 -6.94 -11.76 -11.09
N HIS A 111 -7.09 -12.48 -9.98
CA HIS A 111 -6.08 -13.39 -9.46
C HIS A 111 -6.76 -14.66 -8.92
N PRO A 112 -6.22 -15.88 -9.14
CA PRO A 112 -6.93 -17.13 -8.79
C PRO A 112 -7.34 -17.25 -7.31
N SER A 113 -6.59 -16.64 -6.39
CA SER A 113 -6.92 -16.63 -4.96
C SER A 113 -7.89 -15.52 -4.53
N ARG A 114 -8.34 -14.65 -5.44
CA ARG A 114 -9.16 -13.45 -5.13
C ARG A 114 -10.31 -13.21 -6.09
N SER A 115 -10.21 -13.68 -7.34
CA SER A 115 -11.27 -13.66 -8.34
C SER A 115 -12.40 -14.55 -7.86
N ASN A 116 -13.40 -13.94 -7.23
CA ASN A 116 -14.57 -14.66 -6.74
C ASN A 116 -15.77 -14.52 -7.68
N PHE A 117 -15.53 -14.34 -8.99
CA PHE A 117 -16.52 -14.22 -10.04
C PHE A 117 -15.96 -14.76 -11.36
N THR A 118 -16.84 -15.10 -12.30
CA THR A 118 -16.47 -15.74 -13.57
C THR A 118 -16.72 -14.83 -14.78
N PHE A 119 -16.02 -15.13 -15.88
CA PHE A 119 -16.33 -14.57 -17.20
C PHE A 119 -16.87 -15.68 -18.09
N GLU A 120 -18.02 -15.44 -18.73
CA GLU A 120 -18.71 -16.42 -19.57
C GLU A 120 -18.88 -15.90 -21.00
N ASN A 121 -18.81 -16.79 -21.98
CA ASN A 121 -19.02 -16.50 -23.40
C ASN A 121 -18.03 -15.49 -24.01
N PHE A 122 -16.86 -15.31 -23.39
CA PHE A 122 -15.74 -14.57 -23.98
C PHE A 122 -14.89 -15.50 -24.84
N ASP A 123 -14.55 -15.04 -26.05
CA ASP A 123 -13.62 -15.71 -26.96
C ASP A 123 -12.55 -14.70 -27.44
N PRO A 124 -11.27 -14.84 -27.03
CA PRO A 124 -10.77 -15.88 -26.12
C PRO A 124 -11.27 -15.69 -24.67
N PRO A 125 -11.26 -16.76 -23.83
CA PRO A 125 -11.59 -16.65 -22.42
C PRO A 125 -10.68 -15.64 -21.69
N ILE A 126 -11.26 -14.87 -20.76
CA ILE A 126 -10.49 -13.96 -19.92
C ILE A 126 -9.77 -14.79 -18.86
N ALA A 127 -8.44 -14.82 -18.94
CA ALA A 127 -7.60 -15.54 -17.98
C ALA A 127 -7.40 -14.71 -16.70
N ASP A 128 -7.29 -15.42 -15.57
CA ASP A 128 -6.76 -14.82 -14.34
C ASP A 128 -5.29 -14.43 -14.55
N LEU A 129 -4.88 -13.32 -13.92
CA LEU A 129 -3.49 -12.89 -13.95
C LEU A 129 -2.69 -13.70 -12.92
N PRO A 130 -1.60 -14.38 -13.35
CA PRO A 130 -0.74 -15.13 -12.44
C PRO A 130 0.08 -14.19 -11.55
N GLY A 131 0.57 -14.69 -10.43
CA GLY A 131 1.56 -14.02 -9.58
C GLY A 131 1.17 -13.97 -8.12
N ALA A 132 2.09 -14.32 -7.22
CA ALA A 132 1.80 -14.26 -5.78
C ALA A 132 1.64 -12.79 -5.34
N PHE A 133 0.79 -12.54 -4.35
CA PHE A 133 0.76 -11.23 -3.69
C PHE A 133 1.41 -11.34 -2.32
N GLN A 134 2.24 -10.36 -1.98
CA GLN A 134 2.81 -10.25 -0.65
C GLN A 134 1.97 -9.29 0.23
N PRO A 135 1.72 -9.66 1.49
CA PRO A 135 1.11 -8.74 2.44
C PRO A 135 2.08 -7.60 2.76
N SER A 136 1.53 -6.42 3.01
CA SER A 136 2.24 -5.31 3.62
C SER A 136 1.51 -4.96 4.90
N VAL A 137 2.26 -4.85 5.99
CA VAL A 137 1.71 -4.51 7.31
C VAL A 137 2.14 -3.10 7.68
N THR A 138 1.17 -2.31 8.12
CA THR A 138 1.41 -0.99 8.69
C THR A 138 1.05 -1.03 10.17
N SER A 139 2.02 -0.79 11.02
CA SER A 139 1.84 -0.63 12.47
C SER A 139 1.94 0.85 12.84
N VAL A 140 0.88 1.42 13.39
CA VAL A 140 0.88 2.77 13.96
C VAL A 140 1.08 2.66 15.46
N VAL A 141 2.23 3.11 15.95
CA VAL A 141 2.69 2.97 17.33
C VAL A 141 2.74 4.34 18.00
N HIS A 142 2.06 4.50 19.13
CA HIS A 142 2.24 5.66 19.99
C HIS A 142 3.24 5.32 21.10
N GLY A 143 4.45 5.87 21.06
CA GLY A 143 5.50 5.50 22.02
C GLY A 143 6.80 6.29 21.92
N TYR A 144 7.78 5.87 22.73
CA TYR A 144 9.13 6.44 22.80
C TYR A 144 10.08 5.62 21.94
N LEU A 145 10.65 6.24 20.92
CA LEU A 145 11.59 5.58 20.00
C LEU A 145 12.85 5.12 20.76
N ASN A 146 13.31 3.91 20.47
CA ASN A 146 14.63 3.45 20.88
C ASN A 146 15.70 3.95 19.91
N SER A 147 16.09 5.21 20.02
CA SER A 147 17.12 5.83 19.16
C SER A 147 18.46 5.08 19.20
N SER A 148 18.76 4.40 20.31
CA SER A 148 20.00 3.65 20.52
C SER A 148 20.12 2.44 19.58
N TYR A 149 19.00 1.82 19.20
CA TYR A 149 18.97 0.77 18.18
C TYR A 149 19.47 1.26 16.81
N PHE A 150 19.27 2.55 16.51
CA PHE A 150 19.71 3.18 15.27
C PHE A 150 21.09 3.83 15.37
N GLY A 151 21.87 3.52 16.41
CA GLY A 151 23.21 4.08 16.60
C GLY A 151 23.23 5.46 17.24
N PHE A 152 22.13 5.93 17.84
CA PHE A 152 22.05 7.19 18.58
C PHE A 152 21.77 6.96 20.07
N PRO A 153 22.81 6.72 20.90
CA PRO A 153 22.64 6.51 22.34
C PRO A 153 21.96 7.69 23.03
N ASP A 154 22.39 8.91 22.69
CA ASP A 154 21.72 10.14 23.13
C ASP A 154 20.54 10.44 22.17
N PRO A 155 19.28 10.32 22.63
CA PRO A 155 18.12 10.63 21.82
C PRO A 155 18.08 12.09 21.34
N LYS A 156 18.81 13.02 21.98
CA LYS A 156 18.81 14.45 21.60
C LYS A 156 19.53 14.68 20.28
N LEU A 157 20.41 13.76 19.92
CA LEU A 157 21.20 13.82 18.70
C LEU A 157 20.52 13.13 17.53
N PHE A 158 19.36 12.50 17.73
CA PHE A 158 18.64 11.82 16.67
C PHE A 158 17.87 12.84 15.82
N PRO A 159 18.30 13.10 14.56
CA PRO A 159 17.74 14.18 13.76
C PRO A 159 16.67 13.71 12.78
N PHE A 160 16.43 12.40 12.70
CA PHE A 160 15.69 11.79 11.61
C PHE A 160 14.20 11.69 11.89
N THR A 161 13.44 11.73 10.82
CA THR A 161 11.98 11.73 10.84
C THR A 161 11.43 10.51 10.12
N SER A 162 12.28 9.91 9.28
CA SER A 162 12.05 8.68 8.56
C SER A 162 13.33 7.84 8.63
N ILE A 163 13.16 6.54 8.75
CA ILE A 163 14.21 5.53 8.76
C ILE A 163 13.83 4.52 7.69
N LEU A 164 14.71 4.32 6.71
CA LEU A 164 14.51 3.36 5.63
C LEU A 164 15.58 2.27 5.75
N THR A 165 15.25 1.07 5.32
CA THR A 165 16.17 -0.07 5.33
C THR A 165 16.63 -0.39 3.92
N THR A 166 17.91 -0.74 3.78
CA THR A 166 18.45 -1.37 2.57
C THR A 166 18.02 -2.83 2.49
N ASP A 167 18.32 -3.48 1.37
CA ASP A 167 17.98 -4.89 1.17
C ASP A 167 18.91 -5.84 1.94
N THR A 168 18.75 -5.84 3.25
CA THR A 168 19.49 -6.71 4.16
C THR A 168 18.60 -7.90 4.56
N PRO A 169 19.09 -9.14 4.39
CA PRO A 169 18.43 -10.31 4.95
C PRO A 169 18.16 -10.12 6.45
N ASP A 170 17.06 -10.70 6.94
CA ASP A 170 16.70 -10.75 8.38
C ASP A 170 16.20 -9.45 9.04
N LEU A 171 16.07 -8.34 8.30
CA LEU A 171 15.38 -7.15 8.83
C LEU A 171 13.87 -7.38 8.91
N PHE A 172 13.31 -7.19 10.11
CA PHE A 172 11.89 -7.42 10.39
C PHE A 172 10.97 -6.24 10.00
N PHE A 173 11.52 -5.13 9.53
CA PHE A 173 10.79 -3.97 9.05
C PHE A 173 11.45 -3.37 7.81
N HIS A 174 10.68 -2.64 7.01
CA HIS A 174 11.11 -2.03 5.75
C HIS A 174 11.43 -0.54 5.91
N ALA A 175 10.56 0.18 6.61
CA ALA A 175 10.74 1.60 6.88
C ALA A 175 9.89 2.01 8.10
N MET A 176 10.23 3.16 8.69
CA MET A 176 9.39 3.80 9.68
C MET A 176 9.50 5.31 9.62
N ASP A 177 8.43 6.01 9.99
CA ASP A 177 8.36 7.47 9.96
C ASP A 177 7.52 8.04 11.10
N ASN A 178 7.84 9.27 11.48
CA ASN A 178 7.14 10.03 12.50
C ASN A 178 5.93 10.73 11.89
N ILE A 179 4.73 10.29 12.26
CA ILE A 179 3.48 10.85 11.74
C ILE A 179 3.25 12.23 12.34
N CYS A 180 3.07 13.21 11.47
CA CYS A 180 2.70 14.58 11.86
C CYS A 180 1.20 14.83 11.58
N PRO A 181 0.57 15.76 12.32
CA PRO A 181 -0.76 16.24 11.98
C PRO A 181 -0.80 16.79 10.55
N VAL A 182 -1.94 16.64 9.88
CA VAL A 182 -2.17 17.20 8.54
C VAL A 182 -2.11 18.74 8.58
N ASN A 183 -2.74 19.34 9.59
CA ASN A 183 -2.71 20.78 9.80
C ASN A 183 -1.59 21.14 10.79
N ILE A 184 -0.50 21.67 10.25
CA ILE A 184 0.68 22.09 11.03
C ILE A 184 0.46 23.54 11.43
N SER A 185 0.17 23.78 12.71
CA SER A 185 0.13 25.14 13.26
C SER A 185 1.53 25.73 13.36
N ALA A 186 1.64 27.06 13.45
CA ALA A 186 2.92 27.74 13.65
C ALA A 186 3.66 27.30 14.94
N ALA A 187 2.94 26.76 15.93
CA ALA A 187 3.49 26.25 17.18
C ALA A 187 3.87 24.76 17.13
N PHE A 188 3.55 24.06 16.03
CA PHE A 188 3.86 22.65 15.93
C PHE A 188 5.37 22.44 15.83
N ARG A 189 5.90 21.65 16.75
CA ARG A 189 7.23 21.08 16.66
C ARG A 189 7.12 19.57 16.59
N ARG A 190 7.89 18.96 15.70
CA ARG A 190 8.01 17.51 15.66
C ARG A 190 8.62 17.04 16.99
N LYS A 191 8.00 16.04 17.59
CA LYS A 191 8.46 15.47 18.87
C LYS A 191 9.78 14.74 18.66
N GLN A 192 10.75 15.04 19.52
CA GLN A 192 12.04 14.32 19.55
C GLN A 192 11.86 12.93 20.20
N PRO A 193 12.81 11.99 20.05
CA PRO A 193 12.68 10.65 20.62
C PRO A 193 12.49 10.55 22.15
N GLN A 194 12.79 11.59 22.93
CA GLN A 194 12.50 11.62 24.37
C GLN A 194 11.03 11.86 24.68
N GLU A 195 10.26 12.29 23.69
CA GLU A 195 8.83 12.56 23.81
C GLU A 195 8.05 11.46 23.08
N ALA A 196 6.95 11.01 23.67
CA ALA A 196 6.08 10.03 23.03
C ALA A 196 5.46 10.62 21.76
N ALA A 197 5.70 9.96 20.63
CA ALA A 197 5.21 10.37 19.33
C ALA A 197 4.48 9.20 18.64
N VAL A 198 3.81 9.52 17.54
CA VAL A 198 3.14 8.51 16.71
C VAL A 198 4.07 8.15 15.56
N TRP A 199 4.37 6.87 15.45
CA TRP A 199 5.25 6.31 14.44
C TRP A 199 4.49 5.34 13.58
N ARG A 200 4.70 5.42 12.27
CA ARG A 200 4.30 4.38 11.33
C ARG A 200 5.49 3.45 11.13
N VAL A 201 5.27 2.15 11.22
CA VAL A 201 6.27 1.12 10.88
C VAL A 201 5.69 0.23 9.79
N LEU A 202 6.43 0.08 8.71
CA LEU A 202 6.10 -0.79 7.58
C LEU A 202 6.89 -2.09 7.71
N SER A 203 6.21 -3.22 7.63
CA SER A 203 6.82 -4.55 7.79
C SER A 203 6.10 -5.59 6.93
N GLN A 204 6.75 -6.73 6.71
CA GLN A 204 6.18 -7.85 5.98
C GLN A 204 5.07 -8.58 6.77
N GLN A 205 5.19 -8.57 8.10
CA GLN A 205 4.30 -9.25 9.04
C GLN A 205 4.03 -8.34 10.24
N PRO A 206 2.95 -8.58 11.03
CA PRO A 206 2.72 -7.87 12.27
C PRO A 206 3.91 -7.98 13.22
N LEU A 207 4.28 -6.86 13.84
CA LEU A 207 5.42 -6.82 14.74
C LEU A 207 5.08 -7.54 16.05
N ASP A 208 5.94 -8.47 16.45
CA ASP A 208 5.83 -9.14 17.74
C ASP A 208 6.31 -8.23 18.89
N LYS A 209 6.07 -8.67 20.13
CA LYS A 209 6.47 -7.89 21.33
C LYS A 209 8.00 -7.65 21.39
N PRO A 210 8.88 -8.64 21.13
CA PRO A 210 10.32 -8.41 21.03
C PRO A 210 10.72 -7.34 19.99
N GLN A 211 10.16 -7.41 18.78
CA GLN A 211 10.42 -6.45 17.69
C GLN A 211 9.95 -5.04 18.07
N LEU A 212 8.75 -4.92 18.67
CA LEU A 212 8.26 -3.63 19.19
C LEU A 212 9.18 -3.09 20.30
N LYS A 213 9.64 -3.92 21.23
CA LYS A 213 10.59 -3.51 22.28
C LYS A 213 11.98 -3.18 21.74
N THR A 214 12.33 -3.70 20.58
CA THR A 214 13.57 -3.36 19.87
C THR A 214 13.48 -1.94 19.33
N LEU A 215 12.38 -1.62 18.62
CA LEU A 215 12.17 -0.30 18.01
C LEU A 215 11.77 0.79 19.02
N PHE A 216 11.08 0.43 20.10
CA PHE A 216 10.52 1.37 21.08
C PHE A 216 10.94 0.99 22.50
N ARG A 217 11.43 1.98 23.26
CA ARG A 217 11.75 1.82 24.69
C ARG A 217 10.50 1.47 25.49
N SER A 218 9.39 2.12 25.14
CA SER A 218 8.05 1.84 25.65
C SER A 218 7.02 2.40 24.67
N TYR A 219 5.81 1.85 24.70
CA TYR A 219 4.69 2.30 23.87
C TYR A 219 3.37 2.18 24.63
N TYR A 220 2.43 3.05 24.30
CA TYR A 220 1.08 3.10 24.88
C TYR A 220 0.07 2.29 24.08
N SER A 221 0.18 2.32 22.74
CA SER A 221 -0.73 1.61 21.85
C SER A 221 -0.06 1.25 20.53
N VAL A 222 -0.58 0.19 19.91
CA VAL A 222 -0.23 -0.25 18.56
C VAL A 222 -1.52 -0.54 17.82
N GLN A 223 -1.69 0.07 16.65
CA GLN A 223 -2.77 -0.24 15.71
C GLN A 223 -2.14 -0.88 14.48
N VAL A 224 -2.62 -2.07 14.11
CA VAL A 224 -2.08 -2.82 12.98
C VAL A 224 -3.11 -2.84 11.86
N THR A 225 -2.67 -2.60 10.64
CA THR A 225 -3.47 -2.80 9.44
C THR A 225 -2.66 -3.60 8.44
N GLU A 226 -3.26 -4.70 7.98
CA GLU A 226 -2.67 -5.60 6.99
C GLU A 226 -3.31 -5.34 5.64
N TRP A 227 -2.47 -5.14 4.63
CA TRP A 227 -2.90 -4.85 3.28
C TRP A 227 -2.36 -5.90 2.32
N PRO A 228 -3.23 -6.61 1.59
CA PRO A 228 -2.79 -7.62 0.63
C PRO A 228 -2.43 -6.93 -0.70
N THR A 229 -1.29 -6.24 -0.73
CA THR A 229 -1.11 -5.03 -1.57
C THR A 229 -0.38 -5.22 -2.88
N TYR A 230 0.69 -6.01 -2.93
CA TYR A 230 1.59 -5.96 -4.08
C TYR A 230 1.85 -7.35 -4.67
N PRO A 231 1.87 -7.48 -6.01
CA PRO A 231 2.40 -8.67 -6.64
C PRO A 231 3.87 -8.82 -6.23
N ARG A 232 4.26 -10.04 -5.91
CA ARG A 232 5.64 -10.43 -5.69
C ARG A 232 6.27 -10.64 -7.05
N TYR A 233 7.30 -9.87 -7.33
CA TYR A 233 8.10 -10.08 -8.53
C TYR A 233 9.20 -11.07 -8.18
N ASP A 234 9.01 -12.32 -8.59
CA ASP A 234 10.09 -13.30 -8.64
C ASP A 234 10.75 -13.15 -10.02
N SER A 235 12.06 -12.98 -10.02
CA SER A 235 12.90 -12.82 -11.23
C SER A 235 12.81 -14.01 -12.17
#